data_AF-A0A7V9LCZ2-F1
#
_entry.id   AF-A0A7V9LCZ2-F1
#
_cell.length_a   1.000
_cell.length_b   1.000
_cell.length_c   1.000
_cell.angle_alpha   90.00
_cell.angle_beta   90.00
_cell.angle_gamma   90.00
#
_symmetry.space_group_name_H-M   'P 1'
#
loop_
_entity.id
_entity.type
_entity.pdbx_description
1 polymer ?
#
loop_
_entity_poly.entity_id
_entity_poly.type
_entity_poly.pdbx_seq_one_letter_code
_entity_poly.pdbx_strand_id
1 'polypeptide(L)'
;MADADVIIVGSGASAVNAAMPLIEAGRAVRMLDVGNAGDRYPMPDGPFEEVRRTDPDQHRYLLGDHFEGIAFDDTGIKAHLTPPRQFVAEDANRLQPVASTSFFPLHSLAVGGLG
;
A
#
# COMPACT_ATOMS: atom_id res chain seq x y z
N MET A 1 26.45 -4.81 8.77
CA MET A 1 25.30 -3.87 8.78
C MET A 1 25.76 -2.65 9.56
N ALA A 2 25.46 -1.42 9.11
CA ALA A 2 25.76 -0.24 9.93
C ALA A 2 24.98 -0.33 11.25
N ASP A 3 25.59 0.05 12.36
CA ASP A 3 24.91 0.12 13.66
C ASP A 3 23.88 1.25 13.65
N ALA A 4 22.71 1.00 14.25
CA ALA A 4 21.66 1.99 14.44
C ALA A 4 21.54 2.30 15.94
N ASP A 5 21.39 3.57 16.29
CA ASP A 5 21.12 3.98 17.66
C ASP A 5 19.70 3.59 18.09
N VAL A 6 18.76 3.63 17.14
CA VAL A 6 17.34 3.32 17.35
C VAL A 6 16.80 2.50 16.19
N ILE A 7 16.05 1.43 16.51
CA ILE A 7 15.24 0.68 15.54
C ILE A 7 13.77 1.00 15.80
N ILE A 8 13.06 1.41 14.75
CA ILE A 8 11.60 1.61 14.75
C ILE A 8 10.97 0.51 13.89
N VAL A 9 9.97 -0.17 14.43
CA VAL A 9 9.23 -1.22 13.72
C VAL A 9 7.95 -0.63 13.14
N GLY A 10 7.81 -0.76 11.81
CA GLY A 10 6.82 -0.08 10.97
C GLY A 10 7.36 1.22 10.38
N SER A 11 6.82 1.61 9.22
CA SER A 11 7.15 2.88 8.55
C SER A 11 5.96 3.82 8.34
N GLY A 12 4.83 3.55 9.01
CA GLY A 12 3.64 4.40 8.93
C GLY A 12 3.79 5.78 9.58
N ALA A 13 2.70 6.56 9.53
CA ALA A 13 2.69 7.95 10.01
C ALA A 13 3.21 8.09 11.45
N SER A 14 2.81 7.21 12.38
CA SER A 14 3.30 7.23 13.76
C SER A 14 4.80 6.95 13.86
N ALA A 15 5.31 6.03 13.04
CA ALA A 15 6.73 5.69 13.01
C ALA A 15 7.58 6.85 12.47
N VAL A 16 7.12 7.51 11.40
CA VAL A 16 7.79 8.71 10.86
C VAL A 16 7.77 9.86 11.87
N ASN A 17 6.63 10.09 12.55
CA ASN A 17 6.53 11.10 13.61
C ASN A 17 7.47 10.80 14.78
N ALA A 18 7.67 9.53 15.14
CA ALA A 18 8.62 9.13 16.18
C ALA A 18 10.08 9.24 15.71
N ALA A 19 10.36 8.96 14.44
CA ALA A 19 11.70 8.99 13.85
C ALA A 19 12.24 10.41 13.73
N MET A 20 11.39 11.37 13.33
CA MET A 20 11.81 12.73 12.99
C MET A 20 12.65 13.41 14.09
N PRO A 21 12.20 13.52 15.36
CA PRO A 21 13.00 14.18 16.40
C PRO A 21 14.31 13.44 16.72
N LEU A 22 14.37 12.12 16.52
CA LEU A 22 15.61 11.34 16.70
C LEU A 22 16.63 11.67 15.61
N ILE A 23 16.16 11.78 14.37
CA ILE A 23 16.98 12.17 13.21
C ILE A 23 17.48 13.62 13.39
N GLU A 24 16.61 14.54 13.79
CA GLU A 24 16.98 15.94 14.07
C GLU A 24 18.00 16.05 15.21
N ALA A 25 17.96 15.13 16.18
CA ALA A 25 18.96 15.00 17.24
C ALA A 25 20.27 14.30 16.79
N GLY A 26 20.42 13.98 15.49
CA GLY A 26 21.61 13.36 14.93
C GLY A 26 21.75 11.85 15.21
N ARG A 27 20.67 11.16 15.58
CA ARG A 27 20.68 9.71 15.82
C ARG A 27 20.56 8.92 14.52
N ALA A 28 21.27 7.80 14.45
CA ALA A 28 21.10 6.83 13.38
C ALA A 28 19.84 5.99 13.63
N VAL A 29 18.76 6.27 12.88
CA VAL A 29 17.48 5.57 12.99
C VAL A 29 17.33 4.54 11.85
N ARG A 30 16.99 3.31 12.19
CA ARG A 30 16.61 2.26 11.23
C ARG A 30 15.13 1.94 11.36
N MET A 31 14.39 2.05 10.27
CA MET A 31 12.99 1.61 10.21
C MET A 31 12.94 0.21 9.59
N LEU A 32 12.18 -0.69 10.20
CA LEU A 32 11.92 -2.03 9.70
C LEU A 32 10.44 -2.16 9.39
N ASP A 33 10.09 -2.25 8.11
CA ASP A 33 8.71 -2.48 7.66
C ASP A 33 8.62 -3.82 6.93
N VAL A 34 7.56 -4.58 7.23
CA VAL A 34 7.24 -5.87 6.59
C VAL A 34 6.19 -5.70 5.48
N GLY A 35 5.77 -4.46 5.24
CA GLY A 35 4.72 -4.16 4.29
C GLY A 35 5.11 -4.46 2.85
N ASN A 36 4.08 -4.70 2.04
CA ASN A 36 4.16 -4.88 0.60
C ASN A 36 4.49 -3.55 -0.08
N ALA A 37 5.27 -3.63 -1.15
CA ALA A 37 5.50 -2.51 -2.06
C ALA A 37 4.66 -2.69 -3.32
N GLY A 38 4.14 -1.58 -3.86
CA GLY A 38 3.35 -1.57 -5.09
C GLY A 38 4.19 -1.22 -6.30
N ASP A 39 4.71 -2.24 -7.01
CA ASP A 39 5.51 -2.06 -8.22
C ASP A 39 5.03 -2.93 -9.42
N ARG A 40 3.92 -3.67 -9.26
CA ARG A 40 3.41 -4.60 -10.28
C ARG A 40 2.88 -3.93 -11.54
N TYR A 41 2.34 -2.72 -11.41
CA TYR A 41 1.71 -2.00 -12.51
C TYR A 41 2.34 -0.62 -12.66
N PRO A 42 2.75 -0.22 -13.89
CA PRO A 42 3.22 1.14 -14.12
C PRO A 42 2.05 2.11 -13.92
N MET A 43 2.27 3.15 -13.11
CA MET A 43 1.34 4.26 -13.00
C MET A 43 1.77 5.33 -14.01
N PRO A 44 0.85 5.84 -14.85
CA PRO A 44 1.18 6.92 -15.76
C PRO A 44 1.47 8.20 -14.96
N ASP A 45 2.47 8.94 -15.44
CA ASP A 45 2.77 10.27 -14.92
C ASP A 45 1.83 11.32 -15.54
N GLY A 46 1.60 12.40 -14.79
CA GLY A 46 0.87 13.57 -15.27
C GLY A 46 -0.57 13.69 -14.77
N PRO A 47 -1.30 14.74 -15.21
CA PRO A 47 -2.66 15.00 -14.77
C PRO A 47 -3.62 13.88 -15.19
N PHE A 48 -4.52 13.48 -14.27
CA PHE A 48 -5.49 12.42 -14.52
C PHE A 48 -6.34 12.66 -15.79
N GLU A 49 -6.74 13.91 -16.07
CA GLU A 49 -7.53 14.22 -17.27
C GLU A 49 -6.77 13.92 -18.56
N GLU A 50 -5.48 14.28 -18.63
CA GLU A 50 -4.64 14.07 -19.80
C GLU A 50 -4.50 12.57 -20.06
N VAL A 51 -4.04 11.83 -19.04
CA VAL A 51 -3.94 10.38 -19.05
C VAL A 51 -5.25 9.73 -19.51
N ARG A 52 -6.38 10.17 -18.97
CA ARG A 52 -7.70 9.59 -19.30
C ARG A 52 -8.08 9.76 -20.77
N ARG A 53 -7.60 10.82 -21.43
CA ARG A 53 -7.88 11.15 -22.84
C ARG A 53 -6.87 10.54 -23.80
N THR A 54 -5.60 10.44 -23.41
CA THR A 54 -4.49 10.16 -24.33
C THR A 54 -3.89 8.79 -24.16
N ASP A 55 -4.00 8.17 -22.97
CA ASP A 55 -3.37 6.87 -22.70
C ASP A 55 -4.22 5.70 -23.24
N PRO A 56 -3.77 4.99 -24.29
CA PRO A 56 -4.47 3.84 -24.83
C PRO A 56 -4.40 2.61 -23.90
N ASP A 57 -3.39 2.56 -23.03
CA ASP A 57 -3.09 1.43 -22.15
C ASP A 57 -3.70 1.57 -20.77
N GLN A 58 -4.60 2.54 -20.58
CA GLN A 58 -5.26 2.80 -19.30
C GLN A 58 -6.00 1.61 -18.69
N HIS A 59 -6.45 0.68 -19.53
CA HIS A 59 -7.09 -0.55 -19.08
C HIS A 59 -6.16 -1.38 -18.18
N ARG A 60 -4.85 -1.34 -18.40
CA ARG A 60 -3.87 -2.15 -17.65
C ARG A 60 -3.78 -1.76 -16.19
N TYR A 61 -3.80 -0.47 -15.85
CA TYR A 61 -3.73 -0.02 -14.45
C TYR A 61 -5.09 0.38 -13.85
N LEU A 62 -6.16 0.43 -14.63
CA LEU A 62 -7.53 0.63 -14.11
C LEU A 62 -8.27 -0.68 -13.91
N LEU A 63 -8.17 -1.61 -14.86
CA LEU A 63 -8.87 -2.90 -14.86
C LEU A 63 -7.93 -4.07 -14.59
N GLY A 64 -6.67 -3.97 -15.01
CA GLY A 64 -5.68 -5.04 -14.88
C GLY A 64 -5.55 -5.85 -16.16
N ASP A 65 -4.40 -6.49 -16.34
CA ASP A 65 -4.15 -7.38 -17.50
C ASP A 65 -4.98 -8.68 -17.40
N HIS A 66 -5.53 -8.98 -16.21
CA HIS A 66 -6.38 -10.13 -15.90
C HIS A 66 -7.69 -9.75 -15.20
N PHE A 67 -8.16 -8.50 -15.37
CA PHE A 67 -9.38 -7.97 -14.76
C PHE A 67 -9.36 -7.93 -13.22
N GLU A 68 -8.18 -7.79 -12.62
CA GLU A 68 -8.00 -7.77 -11.17
C GLU A 68 -8.74 -6.61 -10.49
N GLY A 69 -8.95 -5.49 -11.21
CA GLY A 69 -9.73 -4.35 -10.73
C GLY A 69 -11.25 -4.55 -10.77
N ILE A 70 -11.73 -5.70 -11.25
CA ILE A 70 -13.16 -6.02 -11.33
C ILE A 70 -13.52 -7.03 -10.23
N ALA A 71 -14.44 -6.65 -9.35
CA ALA A 71 -15.00 -7.56 -8.35
C ALA A 71 -16.06 -8.47 -9.01
N PHE A 72 -15.67 -9.71 -9.31
CA PHE A 72 -16.59 -10.74 -9.82
C PHE A 72 -17.29 -11.55 -8.71
N ASP A 73 -16.92 -11.33 -7.45
CA ASP A 73 -17.48 -11.97 -6.26
C ASP A 73 -18.39 -11.02 -5.45
N ASP A 74 -19.38 -11.58 -4.72
CA ASP A 74 -20.29 -10.83 -3.82
C ASP A 74 -19.57 -10.21 -2.61
N THR A 75 -18.26 -10.42 -2.46
CA THR A 75 -17.44 -9.79 -1.44
C THR A 75 -17.07 -8.38 -1.90
N GLY A 76 -18.02 -7.45 -1.79
CA GLY A 76 -17.99 -6.07 -2.32
C GLY A 76 -16.88 -5.13 -1.81
N ILE A 77 -15.73 -5.64 -1.37
CA ILE A 77 -14.65 -4.87 -0.71
C ILE A 77 -13.31 -4.95 -1.44
N LYS A 78 -13.21 -5.81 -2.45
CA LYS A 78 -12.16 -5.67 -3.47
C LYS A 78 -12.41 -4.48 -4.42
N ALA A 79 -13.59 -3.85 -4.37
CA ALA A 79 -14.12 -2.99 -5.43
C ALA A 79 -13.55 -1.56 -5.53
N HIS A 80 -12.60 -1.15 -4.68
CA HIS A 80 -12.08 0.23 -4.71
C HIS A 80 -10.56 0.33 -4.92
N LEU A 81 -9.84 -0.79 -5.01
CA LEU A 81 -8.40 -0.78 -5.29
C LEU A 81 -8.20 -1.10 -6.76
N THR A 82 -7.67 -0.13 -7.52
CA THR A 82 -7.15 -0.39 -8.86
C THR A 82 -5.98 -1.37 -8.79
N PRO A 83 -5.65 -2.08 -9.88
CA PRO A 83 -4.54 -3.04 -9.91
C PRO A 83 -3.22 -2.55 -9.26
N PRO A 84 -2.75 -1.30 -9.50
CA PRO A 84 -1.54 -0.78 -8.83
C PRO A 84 -1.64 -0.64 -7.31
N ARG A 85 -2.85 -0.69 -6.73
CA ARG A 85 -3.13 -0.48 -5.31
C ARG A 85 -3.46 -1.77 -4.56
N GLN A 86 -3.49 -2.92 -5.23
CA GLN A 86 -3.91 -4.18 -4.59
C GLN A 86 -2.94 -4.67 -3.50
N PHE A 87 -1.65 -4.31 -3.61
CA PHE A 87 -0.63 -4.64 -2.61
C PHE A 87 -0.97 -4.12 -1.21
N VAL A 88 -1.83 -3.09 -1.12
CA VAL A 88 -2.26 -2.48 0.15
C VAL A 88 -2.93 -3.52 1.05
N ALA A 89 -3.85 -4.31 0.52
CA ALA A 89 -4.57 -5.33 1.30
C ALA A 89 -3.95 -6.73 1.17
N GLU A 90 -2.91 -6.87 0.35
CA GLU A 90 -2.22 -8.13 0.14
C GLU A 90 -1.66 -8.69 1.45
N ASP A 91 -1.72 -10.01 1.61
CA ASP A 91 -1.31 -10.76 2.80
C ASP A 91 -2.03 -10.43 4.11
N ALA A 92 -2.86 -9.38 4.16
CA ALA A 92 -3.42 -8.89 5.40
C ALA A 92 -4.38 -9.91 6.04
N ASN A 93 -5.17 -10.64 5.24
CA ASN A 93 -6.00 -11.73 5.72
C ASN A 93 -5.20 -12.96 6.19
N ARG A 94 -3.99 -13.16 5.64
CA ARG A 94 -3.13 -14.31 5.93
C ARG A 94 -2.29 -14.09 7.18
N LEU A 95 -1.70 -12.91 7.31
CA LEU A 95 -0.76 -12.54 8.38
C LEU A 95 -1.45 -11.93 9.60
N GLN A 96 -2.59 -11.27 9.40
CA GLN A 96 -3.35 -10.57 10.45
C GLN A 96 -4.85 -10.88 10.32
N PRO A 97 -5.29 -12.13 10.49
CA PRO A 97 -6.70 -12.46 10.32
C PRO A 97 -7.58 -11.73 11.35
N VAL A 98 -8.64 -11.06 10.87
CA VAL A 98 -9.64 -10.40 11.72
C VAL A 98 -10.96 -11.16 11.62
N ALA A 99 -11.43 -11.70 12.74
CA ALA A 99 -12.76 -12.33 12.82
C ALA A 99 -13.82 -11.23 13.01
N SER A 100 -14.80 -11.18 12.11
CA SER A 100 -15.93 -10.25 12.22
C SER A 100 -17.22 -10.88 11.71
N THR A 101 -18.33 -10.53 12.37
CA THR A 101 -19.69 -10.91 11.98
C THR A 101 -20.55 -9.72 11.60
N SER A 102 -20.02 -8.49 11.69
CA SER A 102 -20.78 -7.24 11.51
C SER A 102 -20.19 -6.32 10.44
N PHE A 103 -18.97 -6.61 10.00
CA PHE A 103 -18.31 -5.92 8.91
C PHE A 103 -17.37 -6.87 8.20
N PHE A 104 -16.85 -6.43 7.09
CA PHE A 104 -15.84 -7.15 6.33
C PHE A 104 -14.51 -6.40 6.51
N PRO A 105 -13.48 -7.04 7.10
CA PRO A 105 -12.22 -6.36 7.39
C PRO A 105 -11.45 -6.03 6.11
N LEU A 106 -10.99 -4.78 6.03
CA LEU A 106 -9.98 -4.33 5.08
C LEU A 106 -8.92 -3.56 5.87
N HIS A 107 -7.68 -3.97 5.76
CA HIS A 107 -6.56 -3.32 6.44
C HIS A 107 -5.29 -3.41 5.61
N SER A 108 -4.40 -2.45 5.86
CA SER A 108 -3.22 -2.22 5.07
C SER A 108 -2.02 -2.97 5.63
N LEU A 109 -1.34 -3.72 4.77
CA LEU A 109 0.05 -4.11 4.92
C LEU A 109 0.92 -3.41 3.87
N ALA A 110 0.57 -2.21 3.40
CA ALA A 110 1.48 -1.42 2.57
C ALA A 110 2.65 -0.88 3.41
N VAL A 111 3.84 -0.80 2.81
CA VAL A 111 4.93 0.03 3.37
C VAL A 111 4.41 1.46 3.57
N GLY A 112 4.68 2.04 4.73
CA GLY A 112 4.19 3.37 5.09
C GLY A 112 2.75 3.38 5.62
N GLY A 113 2.10 2.21 5.71
CA GLY A 113 0.79 2.02 6.33
C GLY A 113 -0.39 2.69 5.60
N LEU A 114 -0.15 3.44 4.53
CA LEU A 114 -1.16 4.14 3.74
C LEU A 114 -1.32 3.47 2.37
N GLY A 115 -2.58 3.40 1.93
CA GLY A 115 -2.98 2.85 0.64
C GLY A 115 -2.99 3.87 -0.48
#